data_AF-A0A0G1FH12-F1
#
_entry.id   AF-A0A0G1FH12-F1
#
_cell.length_a   1.000
_cell.length_b   1.000
_cell.length_c   1.000
_cell.angle_alpha   90.00
_cell.angle_beta   90.00
_cell.angle_gamma   90.00
#
_symmetry.space_group_name_H-M   'P 1'
#
loop_
_entity.id
_entity.type
_entity.pdbx_description
1 polymer ?
#
loop_
_entity_poly.entity_id
_entity_poly.type
_entity_poly.pdbx_seq_one_letter_code
_entity_poly.pdbx_strand_id
1 'polypeptide(L)' 'MGFFNKKLGIDLGTANTLVFVPGKGVVLNEPSV' A
#
# COMPACT_ATOMS: atom_id res chain seq x y z
N MET A 1 0.35 25.15 1.06
CA MET A 1 1.31 24.21 0.45
C MET A 1 0.82 22.78 0.69
N GLY A 2 -0.19 22.33 -0.05
CA GLY A 2 -0.70 20.96 0.07
C GLY A 2 0.21 20.02 -0.68
N PHE A 3 1.20 19.43 0.00
CA PHE A 3 2.03 18.38 -0.56
C PHE A 3 1.12 17.22 -0.98
N PHE A 4 1.11 16.90 -2.28
CA PHE A 4 0.60 15.69 -2.91
C PHE A 4 -0.06 14.69 -1.93
N ASN A 5 -1.40 14.68 -1.87
CA ASN A 5 -2.14 13.60 -1.23
C ASN A 5 -1.89 12.31 -2.03
N LYS A 6 -0.76 11.64 -1.79
CA LYS A 6 -0.45 10.33 -2.38
C LYS A 6 -1.51 9.36 -1.87
N LYS A 7 -2.46 9.01 -2.73
CA LYS A 7 -3.45 7.99 -2.45
C LYS A 7 -2.72 6.66 -2.27
N LEU A 8 -3.01 5.97 -1.18
CA LEU A 8 -2.46 4.65 -0.82
C LEU A 8 -3.62 3.71 -0.52
N GLY A 9 -3.56 2.50 -1.05
CA GLY A 9 -4.39 1.38 -0.61
C GLY A 9 -3.54 0.48 0.29
N ILE A 10 -4.07 0.10 1.44
CA ILE A 10 -3.40 -0.84 2.35
C ILE A 10 -4.37 -1.99 2.58
N ASP A 11 -3.90 -3.20 2.32
CA ASP A 11 -4.61 -4.44 2.64
C ASP A 11 -3.86 -5.16 3.76
N LEU A 12 -4.57 -5.42 4.86
CA LEU A 12 -4.02 -6.00 6.09
C LEU A 12 -4.62 -7.39 6.27
N GLY A 13 -4.11 -8.34 5.49
CA GLY A 13 -4.44 -9.74 5.63
C GLY A 13 -3.74 -10.37 6.83
N THR A 14 -4.31 -11.47 7.32
CA THR A 14 -3.74 -12.27 8.42
C THR A 14 -2.38 -12.88 8.07
N ALA A 15 -2.13 -13.16 6.80
CA ALA A 15 -0.89 -13.75 6.31
C ALA A 15 0.04 -12.74 5.63
N ASN A 16 -0.51 -11.68 5.04
CA ASN A 16 0.26 -10.71 4.25
C ASN A 16 -0.28 -9.30 4.38
N THR A 17 0.64 -8.34 4.34
CA THR A 17 0.35 -6.92 4.21
C THR A 17 0.72 -6.47 2.80
N LEU A 18 -0.23 -5.84 2.12
CA LEU A 18 -0.03 -5.27 0.78
C LEU A 18 -0.16 -3.75 0.82
N VAL A 19 0.66 -3.06 0.02
CA VAL A 19 0.51 -1.62 -0.22
C VAL A 19 0.38 -1.37 -1.71
N PHE A 20 -0.65 -0.62 -2.09
CA PHE A 20 -0.94 -0.20 -3.46
C PHE A 20 -0.80 1.31 -3.63
N VAL A 21 -0.20 1.73 -4.75
CA VAL A 21 -0.13 3.14 -5.18
C VAL A 21 -0.76 3.27 -6.57
N PRO A 22 -1.76 4.15 -6.76
CA PRO A 22 -2.33 4.41 -8.08
C PRO A 22 -1.27 4.79 -9.11
N GLY A 23 -1.32 4.14 -10.27
CA GLY A 23 -0.34 4.33 -11.36
C GLY A 23 0.98 3.59 -11.17
N LYS A 24 1.22 2.94 -10.02
CA LYS A 24 2.40 2.08 -9.79
C LYS A 24 2.04 0.62 -9.53
N GLY A 25 0.83 0.33 -9.05
CA GLY A 25 0.44 -1.03 -8.68
C GLY A 25 0.76 -1.35 -7.22
N VAL A 26 0.90 -2.65 -6.91
CA VAL A 26 1.34 -3.13 -5.60
C VAL A 26 2.84 -2.87 -5.45
N VAL A 27 3.21 -2.12 -4.42
CA VAL A 27 4.59 -1.68 -4.15
C VAL A 27 5.18 -2.33 -2.91
N LEU A 28 4.37 -3.02 -2.11
CA LEU A 28 4.81 -3.84 -0.97
C LEU A 28 3.93 -5.09 -0.91
N ASN A 29 4.56 -6.24 -0.69
CA ASN A 29 3.90 -7.50 -0.39
C ASN A 29 4.79 -8.30 0.58
N GLU A 30 4.52 -8.16 1.87
CA GLU A 30 5.31 -8.80 2.93
C GLU A 30 4.41 -9.75 3.74
N PRO A 31 4.95 -10.82 4.33
CA PRO A 31 4.25 -11.59 5.34
C PRO A 31 3.82 -10.71 6.52
N SER A 32 2.58 -10.85 6.99
CA SER A 32 2.10 -10.25 8.23
C SER A 32 2.53 -11.15 9.39
N VAL A 33 3.72 -10.88 9.94
CA VAL A 33 4.28 -11.55 11.12
C VAL A 33 4.41 -10.58 12.29
#